data_AF-A0A7C4RCR6-F1
#
_entry.id   AF-A0A7C4RCR6-F1
#
_cell.length_a   1.000
_cell.length_b   1.000
_cell.length_c   1.000
_cell.angle_alpha   90.00
_cell.angle_beta   90.00
_cell.angle_gamma   90.00
#
_symmetry.space_group_name_H-M   'P 1'
#
loop_
_entity.id
_entity.type
_entity.pdbx_description
1 polymer ?
#
loop_
_entity_poly.entity_id
_entity_poly.type
_entity_poly.pdbx_seq_one_letter_code
_entity_poly.pdbx_strand_id
1 'polypeptide(L)' 'MSKTRMINIRTLKEFALEKLPKNHPLRDVLLTEKDEMPAEEFLIKMDVCLSYSKTVIDVVRFNSNIRKDNLNWHTTLLYH' A
#
# COMPACT_ATOMS: atom_id res chain seq x y z
N MET A 1 -7.28 33.80 -10.93
CA MET A 1 -6.23 33.04 -10.23
C MET A 1 -6.87 31.84 -9.57
N SER A 2 -6.60 30.64 -10.09
CA SER A 2 -7.09 29.39 -9.52
C SER A 2 -6.47 29.21 -8.13
N LYS A 3 -7.28 28.97 -7.09
CA LYS A 3 -6.75 28.69 -5.75
C LYS A 3 -6.04 27.33 -5.77
N THR A 4 -4.76 27.30 -5.45
CA THR A 4 -4.01 26.06 -5.26
C THR A 4 -4.62 25.27 -4.11
N ARG A 5 -5.19 24.10 -4.40
CA ARG A 5 -5.69 23.20 -3.36
C ARG A 5 -4.51 22.48 -2.73
N MET A 6 -4.39 22.53 -1.42
CA MET A 6 -3.38 21.80 -0.66
C MET A 6 -3.94 20.47 -0.19
N ILE A 7 -3.13 19.41 -0.25
CA ILE A 7 -3.44 18.07 0.24
C ILE A 7 -2.48 17.76 1.38
N ASN A 8 -3.03 17.25 2.49
CA ASN A 8 -2.24 16.71 3.58
C ASN A 8 -2.07 15.19 3.41
N ILE A 9 -0.84 14.72 3.33
CA ILE A 9 -0.49 13.31 3.11
C ILE A 9 0.02 12.61 4.37
N ARG A 10 -0.10 13.22 5.55
CA ARG A 10 0.39 12.63 6.81
C ARG A 10 -0.21 11.25 7.07
N THR A 11 -1.52 11.10 6.90
CA THR A 11 -2.21 9.81 7.06
C THR A 11 -1.72 8.76 6.06
N LEU A 12 -1.31 9.18 4.86
CA LEU A 12 -0.73 8.28 3.86
C LEU A 12 0.69 7.83 4.27
N LYS A 13 1.48 8.72 4.88
CA LYS A 13 2.80 8.37 5.43
C LYS A 13 2.70 7.43 6.63
N GLU A 14 1.74 7.66 7.52
CA GLU A 14 1.44 6.77 8.65
C GLU A 14 1.07 5.38 8.13
N PHE A 15 0.18 5.30 7.14
CA PHE A 15 -0.14 4.04 6.46
C PHE A 15 1.12 3.37 5.87
N ALA A 16 1.99 4.13 5.21
CA ALA A 16 3.23 3.60 4.65
C ALA A 16 4.17 3.04 5.74
N LEU A 17 4.27 3.70 6.90
CA LEU A 17 5.07 3.24 8.03
C LEU A 17 4.55 1.93 8.62
N GLU A 18 3.23 1.83 8.77
CA GLU A 18 2.56 0.69 9.40
C GLU A 18 2.43 -0.53 8.49
N LYS A 19 2.12 -0.31 7.20
CA LYS A 19 1.70 -1.38 6.29
C LYS A 19 2.74 -1.76 5.26
N LEU A 20 3.69 -0.89 4.92
CA LEU A 20 4.72 -1.21 3.94
C LEU A 20 5.98 -1.76 4.63
N PRO A 21 6.61 -2.80 4.06
CA PRO A 21 7.92 -3.27 4.50
C PRO A 21 8.96 -2.14 4.53
N LYS A 22 9.94 -2.23 5.45
CA LYS A 22 10.98 -1.19 5.63
C LYS A 22 11.82 -0.93 4.38
N ASN A 23 11.95 -1.93 3.52
CA ASN A 23 12.72 -1.91 2.27
C ASN A 23 11.84 -1.66 1.04
N HIS A 24 10.57 -1.29 1.23
CA HIS A 24 9.66 -1.07 0.12
C HIS A 24 9.91 0.31 -0.53
N PRO A 25 10.21 0.41 -1.84
CA PRO A 25 10.55 1.69 -2.48
C PRO A 25 9.47 2.77 -2.31
N LEU A 26 8.18 2.38 -2.36
CA LEU A 26 7.07 3.31 -2.12
C LEU A 26 7.09 3.93 -0.71
N ARG A 27 7.59 3.20 0.29
CA ARG A 27 7.70 3.72 1.66
C ARG A 27 8.69 4.87 1.70
N ASP A 28 9.86 4.69 1.08
CA ASP A 28 10.89 5.72 1.03
C ASP A 28 10.43 6.95 0.23
N VAL A 29 9.76 6.71 -0.89
CA VAL A 29 9.16 7.79 -1.70
C VAL A 29 8.15 8.58 -0.87
N LEU A 30 7.18 7.93 -0.22
CA LEU A 30 6.14 8.63 0.55
C LEU A 30 6.72 9.38 1.76
N LEU A 31 7.74 8.83 2.42
CA LEU A 31 8.32 9.41 3.64
C LEU A 31 9.19 10.64 3.37
N THR A 32 9.80 10.74 2.19
CA THR A 32 10.66 11.87 1.81
C THR A 32 9.88 13.11 1.37
N GLU A 33 8.61 12.96 1.01
CA GLU A 33 7.74 14.06 0.60
C GLU A 33 7.37 14.99 1.75
N LYS A 34 6.88 16.20 1.45
CA LYS A 34 6.32 17.11 2.48
C LYS A 34 4.96 16.62 2.95
N ASP A 35 4.60 16.87 4.21
CA ASP A 35 3.27 16.53 4.76
C ASP A 35 2.14 17.23 4.02
N GLU A 36 2.40 18.43 3.48
CA GLU A 36 1.44 19.20 2.71
C GLU A 36 2.02 19.58 1.35
N MET A 37 1.25 19.36 0.30
CA MET A 37 1.64 19.70 -1.07
C MET A 37 0.43 20.12 -1.92
N PRO A 38 0.64 20.87 -3.01
CA PRO A 38 -0.40 21.15 -3.98
C PRO A 38 -1.03 19.87 -4.55
N ALA A 39 -2.33 19.89 -4.78
CA ALA A 39 -3.07 18.76 -5.36
C ALA A 39 -2.51 18.35 -6.74
N GLU A 40 -2.06 19.32 -7.53
CA GLU A 40 -1.44 19.07 -8.84
C GLU A 40 -0.11 18.31 -8.69
N GLU A 41 0.72 18.69 -7.72
CA GLU A 41 1.97 17.99 -7.40
C GLU A 41 1.69 16.57 -6.93
N PHE A 42 0.68 16.39 -6.06
CA PHE A 42 0.25 15.09 -5.59
C PHE A 42 -0.20 14.18 -6.75
N LEU A 43 -1.00 14.69 -7.68
CA LEU A 43 -1.51 13.93 -8.83
C LEU A 43 -0.37 13.47 -9.75
N ILE A 44 0.62 14.32 -10.02
CA ILE A 44 1.80 13.95 -10.83
C ILE A 44 2.59 12.82 -10.14
N LYS A 45 2.75 12.89 -8.81
CA LYS A 45 3.45 11.87 -8.03
C LYS A 45 2.63 10.59 -7.82
N MET A 46 1.31 10.65 -8.04
CA MET A 46 0.43 9.50 -7.90
C MET A 46 0.74 8.42 -8.94
N ASP A 47 1.14 8.80 -10.16
CA ASP A 47 1.55 7.83 -11.20
C ASP A 47 2.77 7.01 -10.77
N VAL A 48 3.74 7.66 -10.11
CA VAL A 48 4.91 6.99 -9.53
C VAL A 48 4.45 6.05 -8.41
N CYS A 49 3.57 6.51 -7.52
CA CYS A 49 3.04 5.66 -6.44
C CYS A 49 2.31 4.41 -6.98
N LEU A 50 1.51 4.58 -8.03
CA LEU A 50 0.77 3.49 -8.69
C LEU A 50 1.69 2.52 -9.43
N SER A 51 2.82 2.98 -9.94
CA SER A 51 3.83 2.12 -10.55
C SER A 51 4.43 1.13 -9.54
N TYR A 52 4.68 1.56 -8.31
CA TYR A 52 5.14 0.71 -7.22
C TYR A 52 4.02 -0.11 -6.59
N SER A 53 2.76 0.34 -6.69
CA SER A 53 1.63 -0.40 -6.14
C SER A 53 1.23 -1.60 -7.01
N LYS A 54 1.54 -1.65 -8.31
CA LYS A 54 1.32 -2.85 -9.14
C LYS A 54 2.06 -4.06 -8.56
N THR A 55 3.28 -3.85 -8.08
CA THR A 55 4.07 -4.86 -7.37
C THR A 55 3.46 -5.22 -6.00
N VAL A 56 2.85 -4.27 -5.29
CA VAL A 56 2.16 -4.52 -4.00
C VAL A 56 0.83 -5.24 -4.18
N ILE A 57 0.05 -4.92 -5.22
CA ILE A 57 -1.20 -5.63 -5.55
C ILE A 57 -0.88 -7.09 -5.87
N ASP A 58 0.23 -7.37 -6.56
CA ASP A 58 0.69 -8.75 -6.77
C ASP A 58 1.15 -9.41 -5.46
N VAL A 59 1.84 -8.71 -4.55
CA VAL A 59 2.24 -9.25 -3.23
C VAL A 59 1.05 -9.48 -2.29
N VAL A 60 0.04 -8.60 -2.30
CA VAL A 60 -1.20 -8.75 -1.52
C VAL A 60 -2.08 -9.83 -2.13
N ARG A 61 -2.16 -9.95 -3.47
CA ARG A 61 -2.85 -11.03 -4.19
C ARG A 61 -2.15 -12.39 -3.98
N PHE A 62 -0.81 -12.41 -3.89
CA PHE A 62 -0.03 -13.61 -3.54
C PHE A 62 -0.26 -14.04 -2.09
N ASN A 63 -0.26 -13.11 -1.13
CA ASN A 63 -0.54 -13.42 0.28
C ASN A 63 -1.99 -13.83 0.55
N SER A 64 -2.96 -13.32 -0.23
CA SER A 64 -4.36 -13.73 -0.11
C SER A 64 -4.67 -15.08 -0.78
N ASN A 65 -3.83 -15.55 -1.72
CA ASN A 65 -3.89 -16.92 -2.22
C ASN A 65 -3.30 -17.94 -1.22
N ILE A 66 -2.18 -17.65 -0.57
CA ILE A 66 -1.61 -18.54 0.46
C ILE A 66 -2.55 -18.73 1.66
N ARG A 67 -3.37 -17.72 2.02
CA ARG A 67 -4.37 -17.84 3.09
C ARG A 67 -5.60 -18.66 2.70
N LYS A 68 -5.91 -18.83 1.41
CA LYS A 68 -7.02 -19.69 0.96
C LYS A 68 -6.63 -21.16 0.88
N ASP A 69 -5.34 -21.45 0.63
CA ASP A 69 -4.86 -22.82 0.47
C ASP A 69 -4.55 -23.54 1.80
N ASN A 70 -4.62 -22.83 2.93
CA ASN A 70 -4.35 -23.41 4.27
C ASN A 70 -5.62 -23.73 5.08
N LEU A 71 -6.74 -23.98 4.40
CA LEU A 71 -8.01 -24.36 5.00
C LEU A 71 -8.46 -25.75 4.51
N ASN A 72 -7.56 -26.73 4.56
CA ASN A 72 -7.94 -28.14 4.47
C ASN A 72 -6.88 -29.08 5.08
N TRP A 73 -7.03 -29.45 6.35
CA TRP A 73 -6.63 -30.79 6.85
C TRP A 73 -7.19 -31.17 8.25
N HIS A 74 -8.11 -30.40 8.85
CA HIS A 74 -8.68 -30.75 10.17
C HIS A 74 -10.12 -31.29 10.17
N THR A 75 -10.53 -32.02 9.14
CA THR A 75 -11.68 -32.94 9.23
C THR A 75 -11.41 -34.26 8.52
N THR A 76 -10.36 -34.95 8.94
CA THR A 76 -10.30 -36.41 8.85
C THR A 76 -9.88 -36.90 10.22
N LEU A 77 -10.85 -37.35 11.00
CA LEU A 77 -10.77 -38.35 12.08
C LEU A 77 -11.98 -38.16 12.99
N LEU A 78 -13.11 -38.76 12.61
CA LEU A 78 -14.10 -39.34 13.52
C LEU A 78 -14.91 -40.37 12.70
N TYR A 79 -14.22 -41.39 12.23
CA TYR A 79 -14.79 -42.74 12.13
C TYR A 79 -14.32 -43.48 13.38
N HIS A 80 -15.15 -43.49 14.42
CA HIS A 80 -15.37 -44.69 15.22
C HIS A 80 -16.70 -44.61 15.96
#